data_AF-A0A7H0ICN5-F1
#
_entry.id   AF-A0A7H0ICN5-F1
#
_cell.length_a   1.000
_cell.length_b   1.000
_cell.length_c   1.000
_cell.angle_alpha   90.00
_cell.angle_beta   90.00
_cell.angle_gamma   90.00
#
_symmetry.space_group_name_H-M   'P 1'
#
loop_
_entity.id
_entity.type
_entity.pdbx_description
1 polymer ?
#
loop_
_entity_poly.entity_id
_entity_poly.type
_entity_poly.pdbx_seq_one_letter_code
_entity_poly.pdbx_strand_id
1 'polypeptide(L)'
;MSFEYDLLATAKAVPELRDRLRAHPYDVRLCATELITNVIDHVGEGTPVTVRVRSTAHGHTRVEVTDPDPRALPTLLHATLTAESGRGLALLNALATRWGVEQGVNSKTVWCEVATD
;
A
#
# COMPACT_ATOMS: atom_id res chain seq x y z
N MET A 1 -4.98 -17.60 -3.00
CA MET A 1 -5.96 -17.08 -2.01
C MET A 1 -6.00 -15.58 -2.15
N SER A 2 -7.19 -14.97 -2.05
CA SER A 2 -7.36 -13.51 -2.09
C SER A 2 -7.78 -13.01 -0.72
N PHE A 3 -7.11 -11.98 -0.23
CA PHE A 3 -7.46 -11.23 0.98
C PHE A 3 -8.06 -9.89 0.55
N GLU A 4 -9.14 -9.48 1.20
CA GLU A 4 -9.76 -8.17 1.04
C GLU A 4 -10.17 -7.65 2.42
N TYR A 5 -9.90 -6.37 2.70
CA TYR A 5 -10.19 -5.78 3.99
C TYR A 5 -10.45 -4.29 3.87
N ASP A 6 -11.64 -3.87 4.30
CA ASP A 6 -12.03 -2.47 4.41
C ASP A 6 -11.67 -1.94 5.80
N LEU A 7 -11.06 -0.76 5.85
CA LEU A 7 -10.65 -0.10 7.08
C LEU A 7 -10.65 1.42 6.94
N LEU A 8 -10.58 2.11 8.07
CA LEU A 8 -10.28 3.54 8.11
C LEU A 8 -8.78 3.72 8.30
N ALA A 9 -8.14 4.46 7.40
CA ALA A 9 -6.71 4.72 7.41
C ALA A 9 -6.34 5.56 8.65
N THR A 10 -5.99 4.88 9.73
CA THR A 10 -5.64 5.47 11.03
C THR A 10 -4.35 4.86 11.54
N ALA A 11 -3.63 5.55 12.43
CA ALA A 11 -2.40 5.01 13.01
C ALA A 11 -2.63 3.64 13.70
N LYS A 12 -3.81 3.42 14.27
CA LYS A 12 -4.21 2.14 14.90
C LYS A 12 -4.45 1.03 13.88
N ALA A 13 -4.92 1.35 12.67
CA ALA A 13 -5.20 0.35 11.65
C ALA A 13 -3.91 -0.27 11.06
N VAL A 14 -2.77 0.41 11.12
CA VAL A 14 -1.48 -0.08 10.61
C VAL A 14 -1.03 -1.37 11.31
N PRO A 15 -0.89 -1.44 12.65
CA PRO A 15 -0.55 -2.69 13.33
C PRO A 15 -1.64 -3.77 13.16
N GLU A 16 -2.92 -3.38 13.14
CA GLU A 16 -4.03 -4.33 12.93
C GLU A 16 -3.96 -5.00 11.55
N LEU A 17 -3.69 -4.23 10.49
CA LEU A 17 -3.51 -4.75 9.14
C LEU A 17 -2.30 -5.69 9.08
N ARG A 18 -1.19 -5.32 9.72
CA ARG A 18 0.02 -6.17 9.78
C ARG A 18 -0.28 -7.52 10.43
N ASP A 19 -1.05 -7.54 11.52
CA ASP A 19 -1.41 -8.77 12.24
C ASP A 19 -2.39 -9.65 11.45
N ARG A 20 -3.32 -9.02 10.69
CA ARG A 20 -4.20 -9.72 9.76
C ARG A 20 -3.42 -10.37 8.61
N LEU A 21 -2.39 -9.70 8.12
CA LEU A 21 -1.53 -10.20 7.05
C LEU A 21 -0.40 -11.11 7.54
N ARG A 22 -0.35 -11.52 8.82
CA ARG A 22 0.77 -12.32 9.39
C ARG A 22 1.15 -13.60 8.63
N ALA A 23 0.21 -14.19 7.90
CA ALA A 23 0.43 -15.39 7.08
C ALA A 23 1.04 -15.10 5.70
N HIS A 24 1.15 -13.82 5.31
CA HIS A 24 1.78 -13.39 4.07
C HIS A 24 3.28 -13.12 4.28
N PRO A 25 4.11 -13.15 3.21
CA PRO A 25 5.52 -12.77 3.27
C PRO A 25 5.74 -11.39 3.89
N TYR A 26 6.93 -11.17 4.46
CA TYR A 26 7.27 -9.90 5.12
C TYR A 26 7.08 -8.70 4.20
N ASP A 27 7.56 -8.80 2.97
CA ASP A 27 7.50 -7.71 1.99
C ASP A 27 6.07 -7.34 1.61
N VAL A 28 5.17 -8.32 1.53
CA VAL A 28 3.73 -8.08 1.29
C VAL A 28 3.11 -7.29 2.45
N ARG A 29 3.43 -7.65 3.69
CA ARG A 29 2.94 -6.93 4.87
C ARG A 29 3.48 -5.51 4.91
N LEU A 30 4.78 -5.35 4.64
CA LEU A 30 5.45 -4.06 4.63
C LEU A 30 4.85 -3.13 3.57
N CYS A 31 4.71 -3.62 2.32
CA CYS A 31 4.07 -2.86 1.26
C CYS A 31 2.66 -2.42 1.62
N ALA A 32 1.84 -3.31 2.19
CA ALA A 32 0.49 -2.97 2.60
C ALA A 32 0.46 -1.88 3.67
N THR A 33 1.32 -1.97 4.70
CA THR A 33 1.39 -0.97 5.75
C THR A 33 1.93 0.37 5.27
N GLU A 34 2.93 0.38 4.39
CA GLU A 34 3.45 1.62 3.80
C GLU A 34 2.40 2.31 2.92
N LEU A 35 1.62 1.55 2.15
CA LEU A 35 0.53 2.12 1.36
C LEU A 35 -0.58 2.73 2.23
N ILE A 36 -0.91 2.11 3.36
CA ILE A 36 -1.85 2.70 4.34
C ILE A 36 -1.27 3.97 4.96
N THR A 37 -0.01 3.96 5.39
CA THR A 37 0.66 5.16 5.92
C THR A 37 0.64 6.31 4.91
N ASN A 38 0.89 6.02 3.63
CA ASN A 38 0.78 7.04 2.58
C ASN A 38 -0.64 7.62 2.47
N VAL A 39 -1.70 6.82 2.64
CA VAL A 39 -3.08 7.34 2.66
C VAL A 39 -3.28 8.26 3.87
N ILE A 40 -2.81 7.86 5.06
CA ILE A 40 -2.91 8.68 6.28
C ILE A 40 -2.24 10.05 6.06
N ASP A 41 -1.02 10.04 5.54
CA ASP A 41 -0.18 11.22 5.40
C ASP A 41 -0.61 12.15 4.25
N HIS A 42 -1.19 11.61 3.18
CA HIS A 42 -1.43 12.36 1.94
C HIS A 42 -2.90 12.53 1.55
N VAL A 43 -3.79 11.66 2.00
CA VAL A 43 -5.25 11.78 1.77
C VAL A 43 -5.95 12.25 3.05
N GLY A 44 -5.53 11.70 4.19
CA GLY A 44 -5.95 12.13 5.52
C GLY A 44 -6.28 10.97 6.44
N GLU A 45 -6.04 11.16 7.74
CA GLU A 45 -6.44 10.21 8.77
C GLU A 45 -7.96 9.99 8.77
N GLY A 46 -8.37 8.73 8.90
CA GLY A 46 -9.78 8.30 8.86
C GLY A 46 -10.31 8.06 7.45
N THR A 47 -9.50 8.22 6.39
CA THR A 47 -9.92 7.94 5.01
C THR A 47 -10.35 6.47 4.87
N PRO A 48 -11.56 6.19 4.34
CA PRO A 48 -11.98 4.82 4.08
C PRO A 48 -11.18 4.22 2.93
N VAL A 49 -10.62 3.03 3.14
CA VAL A 49 -9.83 2.33 2.13
C VAL A 49 -10.16 0.85 2.07
N THR A 50 -9.95 0.28 0.89
CA THR A 50 -9.99 -1.17 0.68
C THR A 50 -8.59 -1.67 0.38
N VAL A 51 -8.13 -2.64 1.17
CA VAL A 51 -6.86 -3.35 0.94
C VAL A 51 -7.16 -4.68 0.28
N ARG A 52 -6.51 -4.99 -0.85
CA ARG A 52 -6.56 -6.31 -1.49
C ARG A 52 -5.17 -6.91 -1.61
N VAL A 53 -5.05 -8.21 -1.32
CA VAL A 53 -3.84 -8.99 -1.55
C VAL A 53 -4.21 -10.24 -2.34
N ARG A 54 -3.60 -10.42 -3.50
CA ARG A 54 -3.91 -11.55 -4.40
C ARG A 54 -2.69 -12.06 -5.14
N SER A 55 -2.65 -13.36 -5.38
CA SER A 55 -1.67 -13.97 -6.30
C SER A 55 -1.94 -13.51 -7.73
N THR A 56 -0.89 -13.24 -8.48
CA THR A 56 -0.92 -12.93 -9.92
C THR A 56 -0.67 -14.18 -10.75
N ALA A 57 -0.98 -14.13 -12.04
CA ALA A 57 -0.71 -15.23 -12.98
C ALA A 57 0.79 -15.53 -13.16
N HIS A 58 1.66 -14.58 -12.82
CA HIS A 58 3.12 -14.70 -12.97
C HIS A 58 3.83 -15.17 -11.70
N GLY A 59 3.07 -15.64 -10.69
CA GLY A 59 3.68 -16.09 -9.42
C GLY A 59 4.24 -14.94 -8.58
N HIS A 60 3.69 -13.74 -8.71
CA HIS A 60 3.91 -12.63 -7.76
C HIS A 60 2.69 -12.45 -6.87
N THR A 61 2.85 -11.77 -5.73
CA THR A 61 1.73 -11.27 -4.92
C THR A 61 1.49 -9.80 -5.18
N ARG A 62 0.27 -9.44 -5.57
CA ARG A 62 -0.16 -8.06 -5.76
C ARG A 62 -0.86 -7.54 -4.51
N VAL A 63 -0.41 -6.39 -4.03
CA VAL A 63 -1.00 -5.61 -2.94
C VAL A 63 -1.63 -4.36 -3.55
N GLU A 64 -2.87 -4.06 -3.18
CA GLU A 64 -3.65 -2.96 -3.71
C GLU A 64 -4.30 -2.21 -2.55
N VAL A 65 -4.22 -0.87 -2.57
CA VAL A 65 -4.93 0.01 -1.64
C VAL A 65 -5.73 1.00 -2.46
N THR A 66 -7.06 0.96 -2.31
CA THR A 66 -8.00 1.86 -2.97
C THR A 66 -8.53 2.89 -1.98
N ASP A 67 -8.49 4.17 -2.34
CA ASP A 67 -9.04 5.29 -1.57
C ASP A 67 -9.89 6.23 -2.46
N PRO A 68 -10.72 7.12 -1.89
CA PRO A 68 -11.71 7.90 -2.63
C PRO A 68 -11.16 9.18 -3.27
N ASP A 69 -9.87 9.52 -3.11
CA ASP A 69 -9.30 10.71 -3.75
C ASP A 69 -8.52 10.34 -5.03
N PRO A 70 -9.13 10.47 -6.23
CA PRO A 70 -8.47 10.13 -7.48
C PRO A 70 -7.29 11.05 -7.83
N ARG A 71 -7.16 12.22 -7.18
CA ARG A 71 -6.20 13.27 -7.54
C ARG A 71 -4.95 13.30 -6.66
N ALA A 72 -5.01 12.73 -5.46
CA ALA A 72 -3.88 12.66 -4.54
C ALA A 72 -2.85 11.59 -4.96
N LEU A 73 -2.19 11.79 -6.11
CA LEU A 73 -1.28 10.80 -6.68
C LEU A 73 0.02 10.67 -5.85
N PRO A 74 0.50 9.43 -5.58
CA PRO A 74 1.76 9.23 -4.90
C PRO A 74 2.91 9.87 -5.69
N THR A 75 3.64 10.77 -5.04
CA THR A 75 4.81 11.43 -5.63
C THR A 75 6.05 10.86 -4.97
N LEU A 76 6.97 10.30 -5.76
CA LEU A 76 8.27 9.86 -5.27
C LEU A 76 9.03 11.07 -4.70
N LEU A 77 9.05 11.18 -3.37
CA LEU A 77 9.89 12.14 -2.68
C LEU A 77 11.29 11.53 -2.55
N HIS A 78 12.32 12.32 -2.85
CA HIS A 78 13.69 11.93 -2.58
C HIS A 78 13.90 11.99 -1.06
N ALA A 79 13.65 10.88 -0.36
CA ALA A 79 13.88 10.81 1.07
C ALA A 79 15.38 10.98 1.34
N THR A 80 15.75 12.03 2.06
CA THR A 80 17.11 12.15 2.60
C THR A 80 17.28 11.14 3.75
N LEU A 81 18.52 10.71 4.02
CA LEU A 81 18.83 9.67 5.01
C LEU A 81 18.30 9.97 6.44
N THR A 82 17.97 11.23 6.74
CA THR A 82 17.45 11.70 8.02
C THR A 82 15.96 12.02 7.99
N ALA A 83 15.27 11.89 6.85
CA ALA A 83 13.86 12.18 6.74
C ALA A 83 13.04 11.05 7.37
N GLU A 84 12.17 11.39 8.31
CA GLU A 84 11.20 10.46 8.91
C GLU A 84 10.02 10.19 7.95
N SER A 85 9.72 11.13 7.05
CA SER A 85 8.67 11.03 6.01
C SER A 85 9.25 10.80 4.60
N GLY A 86 8.44 10.26 3.69
CA GLY A 86 8.80 10.09 2.27
C GLY A 86 9.53 8.80 1.91
N ARG A 87 9.75 7.87 2.86
CA ARG A 87 10.37 6.56 2.56
C ARG A 87 9.43 5.54 1.96
N GLY A 88 8.10 5.69 2.11
CA GLY A 88 7.13 4.68 1.70
C GLY A 88 7.24 4.28 0.22
N LEU A 89 7.33 5.26 -0.68
CA LEU A 89 7.50 4.97 -2.11
C LEU A 89 8.91 4.47 -2.46
N ALA A 90 9.94 4.90 -1.72
CA ALA A 90 11.29 4.37 -1.90
C ALA A 90 11.37 2.89 -1.49
N LEU A 91 10.67 2.50 -0.43
CA LEU A 91 10.52 1.10 0.00
C LEU A 91 9.78 0.28 -1.07
N LEU A 92 8.66 0.77 -1.59
CA LEU A 92 7.95 0.10 -2.68
C LEU A 92 8.85 -0.04 -3.92
N ASN A 93 9.63 0.98 -4.24
CA ASN A 93 10.55 0.92 -5.38
C ASN A 93 11.71 -0.06 -5.17
N ALA A 94 12.10 -0.34 -3.92
CA ALA A 94 13.16 -1.30 -3.60
C ALA A 94 12.65 -2.75 -3.51
N LEU A 95 11.42 -2.95 -3.05
CA LEU A 95 10.86 -4.28 -2.76
C LEU A 95 9.98 -4.83 -3.89
N ALA A 96 9.25 -3.96 -4.59
CA ALA A 96 8.31 -4.38 -5.61
C ALA A 96 9.01 -4.61 -6.95
N THR A 97 8.67 -5.72 -7.62
CA THR A 97 9.05 -5.96 -9.02
C THR A 97 8.42 -4.90 -9.94
N ARG A 98 7.22 -4.43 -9.59
CA ARG A 98 6.56 -3.29 -10.23
C ARG A 98 5.52 -2.69 -9.30
N TRP A 99 5.26 -1.41 -9.45
CA TRP A 99 4.18 -0.71 -8.75
C TRP A 99 3.59 0.36 -9.65
N GLY A 100 2.41 0.85 -9.30
CA GLY A 100 1.72 1.85 -10.09
C GLY A 100 0.47 2.39 -9.42
N VAL A 101 -0.25 3.19 -10.20
CA VAL A 101 -1.52 3.81 -9.79
C VAL A 101 -2.53 3.59 -10.90
N GLU A 102 -3.69 3.06 -10.53
CA GLU A 102 -4.87 2.98 -11.39
C GLU A 102 -5.87 4.02 -10.92
N GLN A 103 -6.13 5.02 -11.76
CA GLN A 103 -7.10 6.08 -11.45
C GLN A 103 -8.48 5.69 -11.98
N GLY A 104 -9.47 5.76 -11.11
CA GLY A 104 -10.89 5.72 -11.46
C GLY A 104 -11.51 7.12 -11.45
N VAL A 105 -12.80 7.19 -11.75
CA VAL A 105 -13.54 8.47 -11.74
C VAL A 105 -13.62 9.08 -10.34
N ASN A 106 -13.81 8.25 -9.31
CA ASN A 106 -14.05 8.67 -7.93
C ASN A 106 -13.13 7.96 -6.92
N SER A 107 -12.05 7.36 -7.40
CA SER A 107 -11.11 6.63 -6.56
C SER A 107 -9.76 6.50 -7.26
N LYS A 108 -8.74 6.18 -6.49
CA LYS A 108 -7.49 5.65 -7.03
C LYS A 108 -7.13 4.35 -6.34
N THR A 109 -6.40 3.50 -7.04
CA THR A 109 -5.77 2.31 -6.48
C THR A 109 -4.27 2.42 -6.65
N VAL A 110 -3.54 2.51 -5.55
CA VAL A 110 -2.08 2.35 -5.55
C VAL A 110 -1.78 0.88 -5.34
N TRP A 111 -0.91 0.31 -6.17
CA TRP A 111 -0.63 -1.12 -6.15
C TRP A 111 0.85 -1.42 -6.34
N CYS A 112 1.29 -2.55 -5.81
CA CYS A 112 2.62 -3.09 -6.04
C CYS A 112 2.56 -4.62 -6.18
N GLU A 113 3.51 -5.18 -6.93
CA GLU A 113 3.70 -6.62 -7.05
C GLU A 113 5.06 -7.00 -6.49
N VAL A 114 5.05 -8.00 -5.62
CA VAL A 114 6.22 -8.52 -4.93
C VAL A 114 6.43 -9.96 -5.37
N ALA A 115 7.68 -10.33 -5.68
CA ALA A 115 8.02 -11.72 -5.93
C ALA A 115 7.65 -12.59 -4.73
N THR A 116 7.04 -13.74 -4.97
CA THR A 116 6.93 -14.78 -3.93
C THR A 116 8.10 -15.72 -4.12
N ASP A 117 9.13 -15.53 -3.29
CA ASP A 117 10.17 -16.53 -3.06
C ASP A 117 9.63 -17.70 -2.22
#